data_AF-A0A0M3AHU6-F1
#
_entry.id   AF-A0A0M3AHU6-F1
#
_cell.length_a   1.000
_cell.length_b   1.000
_cell.length_c   1.000
_cell.angle_alpha   90.00
_cell.angle_beta   90.00
_cell.angle_gamma   90.00
#
_symmetry.space_group_name_H-M   'P 1'
#
loop_
_entity.id
_entity.type
_entity.pdbx_description
1 polymer ?
#
loop_
_entity_poly.entity_id
_entity_poly.type
_entity_poly.pdbx_seq_one_letter_code
_entity_poly.pdbx_strand_id
1 'polypeptide(L)'
;MQFRLTYEGQLQASQPGSGAKRRDNKHDMRMAFHAQLRCLWAEMKVLNGNGGSGFLSIVNGQTHAGQHRISVDKVAEAHSQYGFEFVPLVTSELDLACDLDILMLRPETLGKTEWAGDIDNRLKTLLDALRIPEPQEQYRDRKDEAPERIFCLLEDDRLVTRVSVDTDMLLYDLNNPATADEVKLVITVKIRPLQIRPINLGFA
;
A
#
# COMPACT_ATOMS: atom_id res chain seq x y z
N MET A 1 -9.90 9.95 -5.13
CA MET A 1 -9.78 8.66 -5.87
C MET A 1 -10.12 7.47 -4.97
N GLN A 2 -10.74 6.39 -5.47
CA GLN A 2 -11.03 5.17 -4.69
C GLN A 2 -10.77 3.89 -5.50
N PHE A 3 -10.17 2.87 -4.86
CA PHE A 3 -9.96 1.53 -5.44
C PHE A 3 -9.90 0.45 -4.34
N ARG A 4 -9.73 -0.81 -4.73
CA ARG A 4 -9.59 -1.94 -3.80
C ARG A 4 -8.30 -2.70 -4.05
N LEU A 5 -7.65 -3.10 -2.96
CA LEU A 5 -6.58 -4.08 -2.94
C LEU A 5 -7.10 -5.36 -2.27
N THR A 6 -6.59 -6.50 -2.72
CA THR A 6 -6.91 -7.80 -2.15
C THR A 6 -5.64 -8.54 -1.75
N TYR A 7 -5.70 -9.32 -0.69
CA TYR A 7 -4.61 -10.22 -0.30
C TYR A 7 -5.19 -11.53 0.21
N GLU A 8 -4.54 -12.63 -0.12
CA GLU A 8 -4.86 -13.97 0.37
C GLU A 8 -3.54 -14.64 0.73
N GLY A 9 -3.40 -15.05 2.00
CA GLY A 9 -2.15 -15.59 2.52
C GLY A 9 -2.01 -15.35 4.02
N GLN A 10 -0.83 -15.66 4.56
CA GLN A 10 -0.56 -15.52 5.99
C GLN A 10 -0.46 -14.05 6.40
N LEU A 11 -1.10 -13.69 7.52
CA LEU A 11 -0.92 -12.37 8.14
C LEU A 11 -0.38 -12.55 9.55
N GLN A 12 0.95 -12.55 9.72
CA GLN A 12 1.54 -12.87 11.01
C GLN A 12 1.39 -11.73 12.03
N ALA A 13 0.98 -12.12 13.23
CA ALA A 13 1.10 -11.33 14.45
C ALA A 13 2.52 -10.81 14.66
N SER A 14 2.66 -9.55 15.07
CA SER A 14 3.95 -9.03 15.53
C SER A 14 4.32 -9.60 16.91
N GLN A 15 4.98 -10.76 16.93
CA GLN A 15 5.47 -11.41 18.16
C GLN A 15 6.96 -11.16 18.43
N PRO A 16 7.39 -11.04 19.71
CA PRO A 16 8.81 -10.97 20.06
C PRO A 16 9.57 -12.23 19.61
N GLY A 17 10.70 -12.07 18.92
CA GLY A 17 11.60 -13.18 18.53
C GLY A 17 11.40 -13.76 17.12
N SER A 18 10.35 -13.39 16.38
CA SER A 18 10.08 -13.87 15.00
C SER A 18 10.61 -12.93 13.90
N GLY A 19 11.71 -12.21 14.18
CA GLY A 19 12.18 -11.09 13.36
C GLY A 19 12.36 -11.39 11.87
N ALA A 20 13.00 -12.51 11.51
CA ALA A 20 13.23 -12.89 10.12
C ALA A 20 11.93 -13.24 9.39
N LYS A 21 11.14 -14.17 9.93
CA LYS A 21 9.85 -14.60 9.36
C LYS A 21 8.87 -13.43 9.17
N ARG A 22 8.86 -12.47 10.10
CA ARG A 22 8.04 -11.25 9.98
C ARG A 22 8.48 -10.36 8.82
N ARG A 23 9.79 -10.23 8.58
CA ARG A 23 10.31 -9.49 7.42
C ARG A 23 9.95 -10.18 6.12
N ASP A 24 10.02 -11.52 6.08
CA ASP A 24 9.60 -12.31 4.92
C ASP A 24 8.10 -12.12 4.66
N ASN A 25 7.26 -12.27 5.69
CA ASN A 25 5.81 -12.10 5.56
C ASN A 25 5.43 -10.69 5.06
N LYS A 26 6.06 -9.64 5.58
CA LYS A 26 5.89 -8.26 5.08
C LYS A 26 6.31 -8.13 3.61
N HIS A 27 7.42 -8.76 3.23
CA HIS A 27 7.91 -8.73 1.86
C HIS A 27 6.93 -9.41 0.91
N ASP A 28 6.44 -10.60 1.26
CA ASP A 28 5.46 -11.36 0.47
C ASP A 28 4.17 -10.57 0.27
N MET A 29 3.65 -9.97 1.34
CA MET A 29 2.50 -9.07 1.28
C MET A 29 2.77 -7.87 0.36
N ARG A 30 3.95 -7.25 0.48
CA ARG A 30 4.33 -6.11 -0.36
C ARG A 30 4.41 -6.50 -1.83
N MET A 31 4.90 -7.69 -2.16
CA MET A 31 4.92 -8.20 -3.54
C MET A 31 3.51 -8.48 -4.09
N ALA A 32 2.60 -8.98 -3.24
CA ALA A 32 1.21 -9.17 -3.62
C ALA A 32 0.49 -7.83 -3.92
N PHE A 33 0.74 -6.79 -3.10
CA PHE A 33 0.19 -5.45 -3.35
C PHE A 33 0.88 -4.74 -4.51
N HIS A 34 2.20 -4.91 -4.66
CA HIS A 34 2.98 -4.38 -5.76
C HIS A 34 2.36 -4.74 -7.12
N ALA A 35 1.99 -6.00 -7.33
CA ALA A 35 1.40 -6.44 -8.59
C ALA A 35 0.12 -5.68 -8.93
N GLN A 36 -0.75 -5.46 -7.94
CA GLN A 36 -2.01 -4.73 -8.10
C GLN A 36 -1.78 -3.22 -8.31
N LEU A 37 -0.85 -2.62 -7.55
CA LEU A 37 -0.51 -1.21 -7.65
C LEU A 37 0.17 -0.90 -8.99
N ARG A 38 1.05 -1.78 -9.49
CA ARG A 38 1.64 -1.66 -10.83
C ARG A 38 0.57 -1.58 -11.91
N CYS A 39 -0.44 -2.45 -11.83
CA CYS A 39 -1.59 -2.40 -12.74
C CYS A 39 -2.38 -1.09 -12.58
N LEU A 40 -2.62 -0.65 -11.34
CA LEU A 40 -3.30 0.62 -11.07
C LEU A 40 -2.57 1.82 -11.71
N TRP A 41 -1.24 1.89 -11.56
CA TRP A 41 -0.40 2.92 -12.17
C TRP A 41 -0.44 2.88 -13.71
N ALA A 42 -0.50 1.69 -14.31
CA ALA A 42 -0.58 1.51 -15.75
C ALA A 42 -1.95 1.94 -16.32
N GLU A 43 -3.04 1.66 -15.62
CA GLU A 43 -4.41 1.88 -16.12
C GLU A 43 -4.95 3.29 -15.82
N MET A 44 -4.61 3.87 -14.67
CA MET A 44 -5.27 5.09 -14.21
C MET A 44 -4.75 6.34 -14.94
N LYS A 45 -5.67 7.04 -15.61
CA LYS A 45 -5.41 8.28 -16.37
C LYS A 45 -4.71 9.37 -15.55
N VAL A 46 -5.03 9.48 -14.27
CA VAL A 46 -4.43 10.44 -13.33
C VAL A 46 -2.94 10.13 -13.08
N LEU A 47 -2.53 8.87 -13.24
CA LEU A 47 -1.19 8.37 -12.93
C LEU A 47 -0.32 8.18 -14.18
N ASN A 48 -0.88 7.60 -15.25
CA ASN A 48 -0.17 7.40 -16.52
C ASN A 48 -0.21 8.65 -17.43
N GLY A 49 -1.04 9.63 -17.07
CA GLY A 49 -1.27 10.87 -17.80
C GLY A 49 -1.82 10.70 -19.23
N ASN A 50 -2.30 9.51 -19.60
CA ASN A 50 -3.00 9.29 -20.88
C ASN A 50 -4.42 9.88 -20.89
N GLY A 51 -4.91 10.40 -19.76
CA GLY A 51 -6.01 11.35 -19.75
C GLY A 51 -5.48 12.73 -20.12
N GLY A 52 -5.94 13.29 -21.24
CA GLY A 52 -5.49 14.56 -21.82
C GLY A 52 -5.68 15.84 -20.99
N SER A 53 -5.68 15.75 -19.66
CA SER A 53 -5.63 16.90 -18.76
C SER A 53 -4.18 17.20 -18.39
N GLY A 54 -3.42 17.73 -19.36
CA GLY A 54 -2.28 18.56 -18.98
C GLY A 54 -2.83 19.79 -18.26
N PHE A 55 -2.41 20.04 -17.03
CA PHE A 55 -2.80 21.27 -16.35
C PHE A 55 -2.16 22.46 -17.06
N LEU A 56 -2.92 23.55 -17.23
CA LEU A 56 -2.36 24.80 -17.74
C LEU A 56 -1.58 25.45 -16.59
N SER A 57 -0.26 25.61 -16.75
CA SER A 57 0.52 26.50 -15.89
C SER A 57 0.48 27.89 -16.51
N ILE A 58 -0.01 28.88 -15.77
CA ILE A 58 0.10 30.28 -16.19
C ILE A 58 1.42 30.81 -15.64
N VAL A 59 2.38 31.11 -16.51
CA VAL A 59 3.64 31.78 -16.16
C VAL A 59 3.70 33.06 -16.99
N ASN A 60 3.93 34.21 -16.33
CA ASN A 60 3.99 35.53 -16.99
C ASN A 60 2.79 35.87 -17.90
N GLY A 61 1.57 35.49 -17.50
CA GLY A 61 0.36 35.78 -18.28
C GLY A 61 0.21 34.95 -19.56
N GLN A 62 1.11 33.99 -19.81
CA GLN A 62 0.97 33.01 -20.89
C GLN A 62 0.58 31.64 -20.31
N THR A 63 -0.44 31.03 -20.91
CA THR A 63 -0.81 29.64 -20.65
C THR A 63 0.23 28.72 -21.27
N HIS A 64 1.10 28.16 -20.44
CA HIS A 64 1.92 27.02 -20.80
C HIS A 64 1.12 25.75 -20.50
N ALA A 65 1.23 24.74 -21.37
CA ALA A 65 0.85 23.38 -20.99
C ALA A 65 1.82 22.93 -19.88
N GLY A 66 1.45 23.20 -18.63
CA GLY A 66 2.23 22.86 -17.45
C GLY A 66 2.21 21.36 -17.28
N GLN A 67 3.31 20.70 -17.61
CA GLN A 67 3.52 19.30 -17.31
C GLN A 67 3.72 19.09 -15.80
N HIS A 68 2.75 19.44 -14.96
CA HIS A 68 2.66 18.92 -13.59
C HIS A 68 2.04 17.51 -13.65
N ARG A 69 2.74 16.62 -14.35
CA ARG A 69 2.39 15.20 -14.43
C ARG A 69 3.19 14.47 -13.38
N ILE A 70 2.52 13.61 -12.63
CA ILE A 70 3.18 12.65 -11.77
C ILE A 70 3.97 11.72 -12.70
N SER A 71 5.30 11.76 -12.60
CA SER A 71 6.19 10.89 -13.36
C SER A 71 6.60 9.74 -12.46
N VAL A 72 6.29 8.51 -12.87
CA VAL A 72 6.71 7.28 -12.17
C VAL A 72 8.22 7.29 -11.95
N ASP A 73 9.01 7.68 -12.95
CA ASP A 73 10.47 7.70 -12.85
C ASP A 73 10.97 8.74 -11.85
N LYS A 74 10.34 9.92 -11.77
CA LYS A 74 10.70 10.91 -10.73
C LYS A 74 10.37 10.44 -9.32
N VAL A 75 9.21 9.80 -9.15
CA VAL A 75 8.82 9.23 -7.86
C VAL A 75 9.77 8.08 -7.47
N ALA A 76 10.11 7.21 -8.42
CA ALA A 76 11.09 6.13 -8.26
C ALA A 76 12.48 6.65 -7.84
N GLU A 77 12.99 7.67 -8.53
CA GLU A 77 14.27 8.31 -8.24
C GLU A 77 14.28 8.91 -6.82
N ALA A 78 13.23 9.66 -6.46
CA ALA A 78 13.11 10.31 -5.16
C ALA A 78 13.06 9.32 -3.99
N HIS A 79 12.61 8.08 -4.23
CA HIS A 79 12.47 7.03 -3.21
C HIS A 79 13.39 5.84 -3.47
N SER A 80 14.50 6.06 -4.17
CA SER A 80 15.53 5.05 -4.40
C SER A 80 16.30 4.76 -3.11
N GLN A 81 16.18 3.54 -2.59
CA GLN A 81 16.89 3.12 -1.39
C GLN A 81 17.06 1.61 -1.31
N TYR A 82 18.05 1.18 -0.54
CA TYR A 82 18.43 -0.23 -0.38
C TYR A 82 18.77 -0.97 -1.70
N GLY A 83 19.00 -0.24 -2.79
CA GLY A 83 19.22 -0.80 -4.13
C GLY A 83 17.93 -1.09 -4.91
N PHE A 84 16.80 -0.55 -4.46
CA PHE A 84 15.51 -0.62 -5.13
C PHE A 84 14.95 0.78 -5.39
N GLU A 85 14.10 0.89 -6.39
CA GLU A 85 13.32 2.08 -6.71
C GLU A 85 11.88 1.90 -6.20
N PHE A 86 11.53 2.57 -5.11
CA PHE A 86 10.16 2.50 -4.60
C PHE A 86 9.26 3.53 -5.28
N VAL A 87 8.02 3.14 -5.57
CA VAL A 87 7.02 4.04 -6.19
C VAL A 87 5.78 4.11 -5.30
N PRO A 88 5.80 4.93 -4.24
CA PRO A 88 4.62 5.17 -3.40
C PRO A 88 3.56 5.97 -4.15
N LEU A 89 2.28 5.62 -3.94
CA LEU A 89 1.14 6.35 -4.52
C LEU A 89 0.71 7.55 -3.68
N VAL A 90 0.69 7.39 -2.35
CA VAL A 90 0.36 8.44 -1.38
C VAL A 90 1.66 8.95 -0.80
N THR A 91 2.02 10.19 -1.14
CA THR A 91 3.27 10.83 -0.71
C THR A 91 3.00 12.19 -0.08
N SER A 92 3.94 12.63 0.77
CA SER A 92 3.91 13.95 1.39
C SER A 92 4.10 15.06 0.34
N GLU A 93 4.92 14.80 -0.69
CA GLU A 93 5.17 15.75 -1.79
C GLU A 93 3.89 16.07 -2.59
N LEU A 94 3.04 15.05 -2.82
CA LEU A 94 1.77 15.22 -3.52
C LEU A 94 0.66 15.76 -2.61
N ASP A 95 0.96 15.96 -1.31
CA ASP A 95 0.02 16.44 -0.31
C ASP A 95 -1.24 15.54 -0.26
N LEU A 96 -1.02 14.23 -0.33
CA LEU A 96 -2.07 13.21 -0.36
C LEU A 96 -2.16 12.50 0.99
N ALA A 97 -3.38 12.12 1.35
CA ALA A 97 -3.66 11.19 2.45
C ALA A 97 -4.64 10.12 1.98
N CYS A 98 -4.71 9.03 2.74
CA CYS A 98 -5.71 8.00 2.47
C CYS A 98 -6.44 7.48 3.71
N ASP A 99 -7.64 6.97 3.45
CA ASP A 99 -8.39 6.15 4.38
C ASP A 99 -8.37 4.69 3.92
N LEU A 100 -8.29 3.77 4.88
CA LEU A 100 -8.31 2.33 4.67
C LEU A 100 -9.54 1.73 5.36
N ASP A 101 -10.46 1.18 4.56
CA ASP A 101 -11.55 0.33 5.05
C ASP A 101 -11.20 -1.12 4.73
N ILE A 102 -10.94 -1.92 5.77
CA ILE A 102 -10.40 -3.28 5.66
C ILE A 102 -11.47 -4.28 6.10
N LEU A 103 -11.88 -5.16 5.18
CA LEU A 103 -12.56 -6.40 5.52
C LEU A 103 -11.52 -7.51 5.65
N MET A 104 -11.42 -8.08 6.84
CA MET A 104 -10.51 -9.19 7.16
C MET A 104 -11.33 -10.46 7.40
N LEU A 105 -11.27 -11.40 6.45
CA LEU A 105 -11.87 -12.72 6.59
C LEU A 105 -10.81 -13.69 7.12
N ARG A 106 -11.13 -14.41 8.20
CA ARG A 106 -10.21 -15.38 8.84
C ARG A 106 -10.91 -16.70 9.16
N PRO A 107 -10.19 -17.84 9.14
CA PRO A 107 -10.74 -19.13 9.55
C PRO A 107 -10.85 -19.15 11.07
N GLU A 108 -12.00 -18.72 11.62
CA GLU A 108 -12.24 -18.78 13.06
C GLU A 108 -13.60 -19.39 13.37
N THR A 109 -13.63 -20.21 14.42
CA THR A 109 -14.86 -20.64 15.09
C THR A 109 -15.26 -19.55 16.08
N LEU A 110 -16.45 -18.95 15.90
CA LEU A 110 -17.00 -17.89 16.75
C LEU A 110 -16.73 -18.15 18.26
N GLY A 111 -16.11 -17.19 18.94
CA GLY A 111 -15.96 -17.19 20.41
C GLY A 111 -14.59 -17.59 20.99
N LYS A 112 -13.56 -17.81 20.17
CA LYS A 112 -12.17 -17.90 20.66
C LYS A 112 -11.53 -16.51 20.74
N THR A 113 -10.96 -16.18 21.89
CA THR A 113 -10.41 -14.84 22.21
C THR A 113 -9.00 -14.62 21.63
N GLU A 114 -8.47 -15.57 20.85
CA GLU A 114 -7.06 -15.55 20.44
C GLU A 114 -6.73 -14.39 19.47
N TRP A 115 -7.69 -13.95 18.66
CA TRP A 115 -7.48 -12.87 17.69
C TRP A 115 -7.74 -11.45 18.21
N ALA A 116 -8.60 -11.28 19.22
CA ALA A 116 -9.04 -9.93 19.63
C ALA A 116 -7.88 -9.05 20.14
N GLY A 117 -6.87 -9.64 20.80
CA GLY A 117 -5.65 -8.93 21.22
C GLY A 117 -4.57 -8.83 20.14
N ASP A 118 -4.75 -9.52 19.02
CA ASP A 118 -3.74 -9.66 17.96
C ASP A 118 -4.06 -8.85 16.69
N ILE A 119 -5.30 -8.38 16.55
CA ILE A 119 -5.73 -7.53 15.43
C ILE A 119 -4.84 -6.30 15.28
N ASP A 120 -4.50 -5.60 16.38
CA ASP A 120 -3.63 -4.42 16.33
C ASP A 120 -2.23 -4.76 15.80
N ASN A 121 -1.64 -5.86 16.28
CA ASN A 121 -0.33 -6.34 15.84
C ASN A 121 -0.34 -6.75 14.36
N ARG A 122 -1.42 -7.40 13.90
CA ARG A 122 -1.60 -7.79 12.49
C ARG A 122 -1.86 -6.59 11.60
N LEU A 123 -2.64 -5.61 12.08
CA LEU A 123 -2.87 -4.35 11.39
C LEU A 123 -1.54 -3.60 11.22
N LYS A 124 -0.69 -3.58 12.25
CA LYS A 124 0.65 -3.01 12.14
C LYS A 124 1.48 -3.70 11.07
N THR A 125 1.48 -5.04 11.02
CA THR A 125 2.16 -5.81 9.96
C THR A 125 1.63 -5.44 8.57
N LEU A 126 0.31 -5.32 8.42
CA LEU A 126 -0.33 -4.94 7.16
C LEU A 126 0.05 -3.51 6.72
N LEU A 127 0.00 -2.54 7.61
CA LEU A 127 0.38 -1.15 7.31
C LEU A 127 1.86 -1.05 6.92
N ASP A 128 2.74 -1.79 7.63
CA ASP A 128 4.15 -1.90 7.27
C ASP A 128 4.35 -2.48 5.85
N ALA A 129 3.53 -3.46 5.45
CA ALA A 129 3.60 -4.06 4.11
C ALA A 129 3.05 -3.13 2.99
N LEU A 130 2.14 -2.21 3.32
CA LEU A 130 1.57 -1.24 2.37
C LEU A 130 2.50 -0.05 2.08
N ARG A 131 3.49 0.18 2.95
CA ARG A 131 4.45 1.29 2.82
C ARG A 131 5.82 0.85 2.32
N ILE A 132 6.64 1.85 2.01
CA ILE A 132 8.08 1.69 1.77
C ILE A 132 8.74 1.04 3.01
N PRO A 133 9.63 0.05 2.84
CA PRO A 133 10.26 -0.65 3.96
C PRO A 133 11.16 0.27 4.80
N GLU A 134 11.20 -0.01 6.11
CA GLU A 134 12.11 0.66 7.06
C GLU A 134 13.47 -0.04 7.17
N PRO A 135 14.52 0.64 7.71
CA PRO A 135 15.86 0.08 7.82
C PRO A 135 15.95 -1.30 8.49
N GLN A 136 15.13 -1.55 9.52
CA GLN A 136 15.11 -2.83 10.24
C GLN A 136 14.54 -4.01 9.43
N GLU A 137 13.94 -3.75 8.27
CA GLU A 137 13.44 -4.80 7.36
C GLU A 137 14.53 -5.44 6.50
N GLN A 138 15.79 -4.97 6.60
CA GLN A 138 16.97 -5.57 5.98
C GLN A 138 16.85 -5.77 4.46
N TYR A 139 16.18 -4.84 3.78
CA TYR A 139 15.89 -4.94 2.34
C TYR A 139 17.14 -5.03 1.45
N ARG A 140 18.31 -4.56 1.92
CA ARG A 140 19.57 -4.67 1.18
C ARG A 140 19.96 -6.11 0.85
N ASP A 141 19.50 -7.07 1.66
CA ASP A 141 19.84 -8.48 1.53
C ASP A 141 18.94 -9.21 0.52
N ARG A 142 17.93 -8.52 -0.06
CA ARG A 142 16.87 -9.12 -0.91
C ARG A 142 16.98 -8.81 -2.40
N LYS A 143 18.14 -8.35 -2.88
CA LYS A 143 18.29 -7.89 -4.29
C LYS A 143 17.90 -8.93 -5.34
N ASP A 144 18.08 -10.22 -5.03
CA ASP A 144 17.79 -11.31 -5.96
C ASP A 144 16.34 -11.84 -5.86
N GLU A 145 15.55 -11.34 -4.89
CA GLU A 145 14.20 -11.84 -4.57
C GLU A 145 13.08 -10.97 -5.15
N ALA A 146 13.38 -9.73 -5.56
CA ALA A 146 12.37 -8.75 -5.95
C ALA A 146 12.77 -7.94 -7.20
N PRO A 147 11.79 -7.39 -7.94
CA PRO A 147 12.08 -6.50 -9.05
C PRO A 147 12.81 -5.24 -8.55
N GLU A 148 13.65 -4.65 -9.41
CA GLU A 148 14.38 -3.41 -9.10
C GLU A 148 13.42 -2.27 -8.73
N ARG A 149 12.21 -2.25 -9.30
CA ARG A 149 11.18 -1.24 -9.04
C ARG A 149 9.98 -1.82 -8.31
N ILE A 150 9.61 -1.24 -7.17
CA ILE A 150 8.54 -1.72 -6.29
C ILE A 150 7.49 -0.63 -6.06
N PHE A 151 6.29 -0.81 -6.61
CA PHE A 151 5.11 0.02 -6.30
C PHE A 151 4.58 -0.23 -4.88
N CYS A 152 4.43 0.84 -4.10
CA CYS A 152 3.90 0.85 -2.75
C CYS A 152 2.64 1.73 -2.67
N LEU A 153 1.78 1.49 -1.69
CA LEU A 153 0.63 2.38 -1.48
C LEU A 153 1.08 3.67 -0.81
N LEU A 154 1.91 3.56 0.23
CA LEU A 154 2.28 4.66 1.11
C LEU A 154 3.78 4.93 1.06
N GLU A 155 4.17 6.20 1.11
CA GLU A 155 5.52 6.61 1.48
C GLU A 155 5.78 6.34 2.98
N ASP A 156 4.85 6.78 3.84
CA ASP A 156 4.91 6.71 5.29
C ASP A 156 3.50 6.37 5.85
N ASP A 157 3.43 5.69 7.00
CA ASP A 157 2.16 5.33 7.65
C ASP A 157 1.39 6.55 8.17
N ARG A 158 2.08 7.65 8.45
CA ARG A 158 1.50 8.94 8.87
C ARG A 158 0.52 9.53 7.85
N LEU A 159 0.58 9.10 6.60
CA LEU A 159 -0.31 9.54 5.52
C LEU A 159 -1.68 8.85 5.55
N VAL A 160 -1.87 7.88 6.45
CA VAL A 160 -3.16 7.24 6.71
C VAL A 160 -3.94 8.08 7.72
N THR A 161 -5.09 8.62 7.31
CA THR A 161 -5.92 9.47 8.18
C THR A 161 -7.05 8.73 8.88
N ARG A 162 -7.42 7.55 8.37
CA ARG A 162 -8.45 6.71 8.97
C ARG A 162 -8.19 5.25 8.65
N VAL A 163 -8.32 4.40 9.66
CA VAL A 163 -8.34 2.95 9.50
C VAL A 163 -9.62 2.43 10.13
N SER A 164 -10.36 1.62 9.37
CA SER A 164 -11.51 0.85 9.86
C SER A 164 -11.29 -0.60 9.50
N VAL A 165 -11.51 -1.49 10.46
CA VAL A 165 -11.34 -2.93 10.27
C VAL A 165 -12.63 -3.62 10.69
N ASP A 166 -13.27 -4.28 9.73
CA ASP A 166 -14.33 -5.26 9.97
C ASP A 166 -13.71 -6.65 9.87
N THR A 167 -13.99 -7.50 10.85
CA THR A 167 -13.50 -8.88 10.82
C THR A 167 -14.65 -9.87 10.76
N ASP A 168 -14.54 -10.86 9.88
CA ASP A 168 -15.57 -11.88 9.69
C ASP A 168 -14.94 -13.25 9.42
N MET A 169 -15.79 -14.28 9.37
CA MET A 169 -15.40 -15.66 9.19
C MET A 169 -15.18 -16.02 7.72
N LEU A 170 -14.03 -16.61 7.42
CA LEU A 170 -13.73 -17.23 6.14
C LEU A 170 -14.23 -18.69 6.17
N LEU A 171 -15.21 -19.02 5.33
CA LEU A 171 -15.93 -20.31 5.38
C LEU A 171 -15.30 -21.45 4.56
N TYR A 172 -14.04 -21.31 4.12
CA TYR A 172 -13.35 -22.34 3.33
C TYR A 172 -12.41 -23.17 4.22
N ASP A 173 -12.44 -24.51 4.06
CA ASP A 173 -11.53 -25.50 4.65
C ASP A 173 -11.09 -25.26 6.12
N LEU A 174 -12.07 -25.04 7.02
CA LEU A 174 -11.87 -24.76 8.45
C LEU A 174 -11.12 -25.85 9.24
N ASN A 175 -10.92 -27.03 8.66
CA ASN A 175 -10.29 -28.17 9.32
C ASN A 175 -8.81 -28.33 8.94
N ASN A 176 -8.28 -27.48 8.07
CA ASN A 176 -6.90 -27.54 7.65
C ASN A 176 -6.01 -26.67 8.58
N PRO A 177 -5.18 -27.27 9.44
CA PRO A 177 -4.32 -26.50 10.33
C PRO A 177 -3.28 -25.64 9.59
N ALA A 178 -3.02 -25.91 8.30
CA ALA A 178 -2.12 -25.08 7.50
C ALA A 178 -2.70 -23.69 7.15
N THR A 179 -4.03 -23.52 7.25
CA THR A 179 -4.72 -22.27 6.93
C THR A 179 -5.07 -21.43 8.16
N ALA A 180 -4.68 -21.86 9.37
CA ALA A 180 -5.09 -21.23 10.63
C ALA A 180 -4.73 -19.73 10.76
N ASP A 181 -3.64 -19.29 10.11
CA ASP A 181 -3.19 -17.88 10.06
C ASP A 181 -3.42 -17.22 8.69
N GLU A 182 -4.10 -17.93 7.79
CA GLU A 182 -4.44 -17.40 6.48
C GLU A 182 -5.61 -16.43 6.59
N VAL A 183 -5.47 -15.29 5.94
CA VAL A 183 -6.52 -14.28 5.87
C VAL A 183 -6.82 -13.95 4.43
N LYS A 184 -8.07 -13.56 4.20
CA LYS A 184 -8.46 -12.87 2.98
C LYS A 184 -8.78 -11.43 3.33
N LEU A 185 -7.99 -10.51 2.80
CA LEU A 185 -8.15 -9.08 3.00
C LEU A 185 -8.80 -8.46 1.77
N VAL A 186 -9.80 -7.61 1.99
CA VAL A 186 -10.32 -6.66 1.00
C VAL A 186 -10.16 -5.27 1.57
N ILE A 187 -9.25 -4.49 0.99
CA ILE A 187 -8.86 -3.18 1.47
C ILE A 187 -9.40 -2.15 0.49
N THR A 188 -10.42 -1.41 0.89
CA THR A 188 -10.87 -0.23 0.14
C THR A 188 -9.99 0.95 0.51
N VAL A 189 -9.28 1.46 -0.49
CA VAL A 189 -8.39 2.61 -0.37
C VAL A 189 -9.09 3.85 -0.92
N LYS A 190 -9.20 4.90 -0.11
CA LYS A 190 -9.73 6.20 -0.51
C LYS A 190 -8.63 7.24 -0.39
N ILE A 191 -8.16 7.78 -1.51
CA ILE A 191 -7.13 8.82 -1.57
C ILE A 191 -7.79 10.18 -1.75
N ARG A 192 -7.31 11.17 -1.01
CA ARG A 192 -7.74 12.58 -1.10
C ARG A 192 -6.55 13.53 -0.92
N PRO A 193 -6.57 14.71 -1.57
CA PRO A 193 -5.63 15.77 -1.26
C PRO A 193 -5.91 16.36 0.13
N LEU A 194 -4.85 16.64 0.89
CA LEU A 194 -4.91 17.40 2.14
C LEU A 194 -5.09 18.90 1.86
N GLN A 195 -4.43 19.41 0.82
CA GLN A 195 -4.68 20.71 0.21
C GLN A 195 -4.76 20.56 -1.30
N ILE A 196 -5.69 21.27 -1.93
CA ILE A 196 -5.84 21.25 -3.39
C ILE A 196 -4.69 22.02 -4.02
N ARG A 197 -3.87 21.33 -4.82
CA ARG A 197 -2.73 21.85 -5.58
C ARG A 197 -2.84 21.42 -7.04
N PRO A 198 -2.24 22.16 -7.99
CA PRO A 198 -2.25 21.76 -9.40
C PRO A 198 -1.75 20.33 -9.66
N ILE A 199 -0.76 19.88 -8.89
CA ILE A 199 -0.16 18.53 -9.03
C ILE A 199 -1.08 17.39 -8.54
N ASN A 200 -2.02 17.66 -7.65
CA ASN A 200 -2.86 16.64 -7.01
C ASN A 200 -4.37 16.78 -7.33
N LEU A 201 -4.74 17.71 -8.21
CA LEU A 201 -6.14 17.96 -8.55
C LEU A 201 -6.85 16.72 -9.13
N GLY A 202 -6.12 15.83 -9.80
CA GLY A 202 -6.67 14.56 -10.29
C GLY A 202 -7.11 13.58 -9.20
N PHE A 203 -6.78 13.83 -7.93
CA PHE A 203 -7.16 12.99 -6.80
C PHE A 203 -8.34 13.54 -5.99
N ALA A 204 -8.74 14.80 -6.23
CA ALA A 204 -9.87 15.46 -5.59
C ALA A 204 -11.21 14.82 -5.96
#